data_AF-B7PZK5-F1
#
_entry.id   AF-B7PZK5-F1
#
_cell.length_a   1.000
_cell.length_b   1.000
_cell.length_c   1.000
_cell.angle_alpha   90.00
_cell.angle_beta   90.00
_cell.angle_gamma   90.00
#
_symmetry.space_group_name_H-M   'P 1'
#
loop_
_entity.id
_entity.type
_entity.pdbx_description
1 polymer ?
#
loop_
_entity_poly.entity_id
_entity_poly.type
_entity_poly.pdbx_seq_one_letter_code
_entity_poly.pdbx_strand_id
1 'polypeptide(L)'
;MNFGLELVAFRTKDGVAHVADAYCPHLGAHLGAVGRVVGDCIECPFHGWRFSGKTGACTHAPFSTKLPEFVRLKQWEVHELLGFVFIWHHAEGEAPSWRIEDCPEITGGDWKLYSRFDDRISCHIRDLIENAFDVAHAKHLHTANAFLSPVEFLQSGAESFWARFMMNHWTVKNRIEGHVCFSEIDADASILGKRRPFLHALVTNQAIGPALMLERVQCKFASALAVIAMLPEEPLQVRVIQRLHFEPNAPWLFRWILSNAQQSQVGAIHFLY
;
A
#
# COMPACT_ATOMS: atom_id res chain seq x y z
N MET A 1 8.47 -4.12 12.22
CA MET A 1 8.14 -5.54 12.03
C MET A 1 7.82 -5.77 10.57
N ASN A 2 8.48 -6.72 9.92
CA ASN A 2 8.19 -7.25 8.58
C ASN A 2 9.07 -8.51 8.35
N PHE A 3 8.55 -9.65 7.88
CA PHE A 3 9.32 -10.90 7.63
C PHE A 3 10.02 -11.56 8.85
N GLY A 4 9.55 -11.30 10.07
CA GLY A 4 10.27 -11.71 11.30
C GLY A 4 11.47 -10.81 11.62
N LEU A 5 11.60 -9.67 10.94
CA LEU A 5 12.63 -8.67 11.18
C LEU A 5 12.04 -7.46 11.92
N GLU A 6 12.78 -6.98 12.92
CA GLU A 6 12.52 -5.68 13.54
C GLU A 6 13.44 -4.63 12.95
N LEU A 7 12.83 -3.54 12.50
CA LEU A 7 13.48 -2.46 11.78
C LEU A 7 13.24 -1.15 12.51
N VAL A 8 14.19 -0.23 12.37
CA VAL A 8 14.07 1.16 12.81
C VAL A 8 14.07 2.07 11.59
N ALA A 9 13.06 2.94 11.52
CA ALA A 9 12.99 4.00 10.52
C ALA A 9 13.26 5.34 11.21
N PHE A 10 14.09 6.18 10.61
CA PHE A 10 14.40 7.51 11.12
C PHE A 10 14.71 8.48 9.98
N ARG A 11 14.62 9.78 10.26
CA ARG A 11 15.02 10.82 9.31
C ARG A 11 16.23 11.56 9.80
N THR A 12 17.17 11.79 8.90
CA THR A 12 18.33 12.65 9.14
C THR A 12 17.95 14.12 9.01
N LYS A 13 18.88 15.03 9.33
CA LYS A 13 18.59 16.47 9.42
C LYS A 13 18.14 17.07 8.08
N ASP A 14 18.58 16.49 6.97
CA ASP A 14 18.19 16.83 5.60
C ASP A 14 16.80 16.30 5.21
N GLY A 15 16.11 15.58 6.10
CA GLY A 15 14.78 15.03 5.88
C GLY A 15 14.76 13.67 5.18
N VAL A 16 15.91 13.11 4.82
CA VAL A 16 16.02 11.82 4.13
C VAL A 16 15.63 10.68 5.07
N ALA A 17 14.73 9.81 4.61
CA ALA A 17 14.34 8.61 5.36
C ALA A 17 15.42 7.51 5.24
N HIS A 18 15.75 6.91 6.38
CA HIS A 18 16.62 5.75 6.49
C HIS A 18 15.89 4.63 7.22
N VAL A 19 16.13 3.39 6.79
CA VAL A 19 15.63 2.19 7.45
C VAL A 19 16.80 1.24 7.69
N ALA A 20 16.88 0.74 8.92
CA ALA A 20 17.96 -0.12 9.39
C ALA A 20 17.41 -1.25 10.25
N ASP A 21 18.24 -2.26 10.53
CA ASP A 21 17.92 -3.23 11.57
C ASP A 21 17.70 -2.51 12.91
N ALA A 22 16.69 -2.92 13.68
CA ALA A 22 16.34 -2.24 14.92
C ALA A 22 17.36 -2.50 16.05
N TYR A 23 18.10 -3.60 15.99
CA TYR A 23 18.99 -4.01 17.07
C TYR A 23 20.40 -3.49 16.87
N CYS A 24 20.90 -2.77 17.87
CA CYS A 24 22.26 -2.24 17.88
C CYS A 24 23.30 -3.36 17.77
N PRO A 25 24.24 -3.32 16.82
CA PRO A 25 25.25 -4.37 16.61
C PRO A 25 26.30 -4.44 17.73
N HIS A 26 26.22 -3.56 18.73
CA HIS A 26 27.08 -3.62 19.92
C HIS A 26 26.61 -4.72 20.89
N LEU A 27 25.47 -4.52 21.56
CA LEU A 27 24.91 -5.44 22.56
C LEU A 27 23.40 -5.64 22.42
N GLY A 28 22.84 -5.41 21.22
CA GLY A 28 21.44 -5.75 20.93
C GLY A 28 20.39 -4.83 21.55
N ALA A 29 20.73 -3.57 21.87
CA ALA A 29 19.70 -2.61 22.29
C ALA A 29 18.79 -2.23 21.11
N HIS A 30 17.47 -2.25 21.32
CA HIS A 30 16.51 -1.84 20.30
C HIS A 30 16.54 -0.30 20.11
N LEU A 31 17.05 0.14 18.96
CA LEU A 31 17.29 1.54 18.61
C LEU A 31 15.98 2.34 18.52
N GLY A 32 14.90 1.74 18.03
CA GLY A 32 13.60 2.41 17.89
C GLY A 32 12.80 2.54 19.18
N ALA A 33 13.22 1.91 20.28
CA ALA A 33 12.43 1.89 21.52
C ALA A 33 12.57 3.21 22.28
N VAL A 34 13.82 3.65 22.50
CA VAL A 34 14.18 4.88 23.22
C VAL A 34 15.42 5.58 22.62
N GLY A 35 15.88 5.15 21.44
CA GLY A 35 16.95 5.85 20.73
C GLY A 35 16.51 7.19 20.17
N ARG A 36 17.46 7.96 19.65
CA ARG A 36 17.21 9.29 19.08
C ARG A 36 18.06 9.55 17.86
N VAL A 37 17.62 10.47 17.01
CA VAL A 37 18.45 10.97 15.91
C VAL A 37 19.36 12.09 16.41
N VAL A 38 20.65 12.01 16.08
CA VAL A 38 21.66 13.04 16.36
C VAL A 38 22.39 13.35 15.06
N GLY A 39 22.10 14.50 14.47
CA GLY A 39 22.60 14.87 13.14
C GLY A 39 22.11 13.88 12.09
N ASP A 40 23.05 13.24 11.39
CA ASP A 40 22.75 12.26 10.33
C ASP A 40 22.89 10.80 10.82
N CYS A 41 22.81 10.60 12.14
CA CYS A 41 23.00 9.31 12.78
C CYS A 41 21.84 8.96 13.71
N ILE A 42 21.58 7.68 13.87
CA ILE A 42 20.78 7.16 14.98
C ILE A 42 21.70 6.84 16.17
N GLU A 43 21.34 7.32 17.35
CA GLU A 43 22.06 7.09 18.59
C GLU A 43 21.38 5.99 19.41
N CYS A 44 22.18 4.97 19.75
CA CYS A 44 21.79 3.86 20.59
C CYS A 44 21.51 4.35 22.02
N PRO A 45 20.34 4.01 22.60
CA PRO A 45 19.96 4.48 23.91
C PRO A 45 20.79 3.87 25.05
N PHE A 46 21.46 2.74 24.81
CA PHE A 46 22.16 2.02 25.87
C PHE A 46 23.53 2.63 26.19
N HIS A 47 24.34 2.87 25.15
CA HIS A 47 25.72 3.32 25.33
C HIS A 47 26.08 4.57 24.51
N GLY A 48 25.10 5.23 23.88
CA GLY A 48 25.32 6.44 23.08
C GLY A 48 26.10 6.22 21.78
N TRP A 49 26.21 4.97 21.30
CA TRP A 49 26.85 4.68 20.02
C TRP A 49 26.01 5.26 18.89
N ARG A 50 26.64 5.94 17.92
CA ARG A 50 25.96 6.55 16.78
C ARG A 50 26.28 5.81 15.50
N PHE A 51 25.25 5.54 14.71
CA PHE A 51 25.37 4.89 13.42
C PHE A 51 24.85 5.81 12.32
N SER A 52 25.67 6.02 11.29
CA SER A 52 25.32 6.81 10.10
C SER A 52 24.09 6.24 9.40
N GLY A 53 23.09 7.08 9.10
CA GLY A 53 21.95 6.66 8.29
C GLY A 53 22.35 6.26 6.87
N LYS A 54 23.33 6.95 6.28
CA LYS A 54 23.76 6.70 4.90
C LYS A 54 24.53 5.39 4.73
N THR A 55 25.36 5.02 5.70
CA THR A 55 26.33 3.92 5.53
C THR A 55 26.25 2.84 6.61
N GLY A 56 25.45 3.05 7.66
CA GLY A 56 25.40 2.21 8.83
C GLY A 56 26.66 2.24 9.71
N ALA A 57 27.71 2.94 9.29
CA ALA A 57 28.99 2.94 10.00
C ALA A 57 28.86 3.56 11.40
N CYS A 58 29.56 2.98 12.39
CA CYS A 58 29.73 3.61 13.68
C CYS A 58 30.52 4.91 13.52
N THR A 59 29.89 6.04 13.84
CA THR A 59 30.48 7.39 13.73
C THR A 59 30.87 7.96 15.08
N HIS A 60 30.37 7.38 16.17
CA HIS A 60 30.67 7.81 17.54
C HIS A 60 30.48 6.67 18.52
N ALA A 61 31.44 6.50 19.43
CA ALA A 61 31.35 5.60 20.57
C ALA A 61 31.96 6.34 21.77
N PRO A 62 31.15 6.77 22.77
CA PRO A 62 31.61 7.68 23.83
C PRO A 62 32.85 7.21 24.61
N PHE A 63 33.05 5.90 24.71
CA PHE A 63 34.12 5.29 25.51
C PHE A 63 35.25 4.69 24.68
N SER A 64 35.31 4.97 23.37
CA SER A 64 36.36 4.45 22.50
C SER A 64 37.10 5.57 21.78
N THR A 65 38.43 5.50 21.81
CA THR A 65 39.30 6.38 21.01
C THR A 65 39.40 5.92 19.56
N LYS A 66 39.11 4.65 19.27
CA LYS A 66 39.10 4.07 17.92
C LYS A 66 37.76 3.44 17.62
N LEU A 67 37.10 3.90 16.56
CA LEU A 67 35.83 3.32 16.13
C LEU A 67 36.08 2.00 15.38
N PRO A 68 35.35 0.93 15.69
CA PRO A 68 35.50 -0.33 14.98
C PRO A 68 34.86 -0.24 13.58
N GLU A 69 35.69 -0.27 12.54
CA GLU A 69 35.26 -0.14 11.14
C GLU A 69 34.35 -1.28 10.65
N PHE A 70 34.45 -2.43 11.30
CA PHE A 70 33.66 -3.63 11.01
C PHE A 70 32.27 -3.60 11.66
N VAL A 71 32.03 -2.75 12.66
CA VAL A 71 30.71 -2.63 13.30
C VAL A 71 29.86 -1.68 12.48
N ARG A 72 28.85 -2.24 11.81
CA ARG A 72 27.91 -1.49 10.99
C ARG A 72 26.49 -1.92 11.32
N LEU A 73 25.60 -0.93 11.40
CA LEU A 73 24.18 -1.16 11.43
C LEU A 73 23.70 -1.48 10.01
N LYS A 74 23.12 -2.66 9.81
CA LYS A 74 22.61 -3.07 8.49
C LYS A 74 21.55 -2.07 8.02
N GLN A 75 21.80 -1.45 6.87
CA GLN A 75 20.87 -0.53 6.22
C GLN A 75 20.05 -1.28 5.17
N TRP A 76 18.84 -0.80 4.93
CA TRP A 76 17.95 -1.28 3.88
C TRP A 76 17.88 -0.23 2.77
N GLU A 77 17.76 -0.67 1.51
CA GLU A 77 17.54 0.27 0.42
C GLU A 77 16.13 0.84 0.54
N VAL A 78 16.06 2.16 0.69
CA VAL A 78 14.83 2.91 0.94
C VAL A 78 14.41 3.63 -0.33
N HIS A 79 13.11 3.54 -0.64
CA HIS A 79 12.47 4.37 -1.64
C HIS A 79 11.28 5.09 -1.03
N GLU A 80 11.28 6.41 -1.04
CA GLU A 80 10.18 7.23 -0.52
C GLU A 80 9.36 7.79 -1.68
N LEU A 81 8.11 7.33 -1.81
CA LEU A 81 7.23 7.71 -2.91
C LEU A 81 5.77 7.50 -2.50
N LEU A 82 4.84 8.22 -3.14
CA LEU A 82 3.39 8.08 -2.91
C LEU A 82 2.99 8.25 -1.42
N GLY A 83 3.85 8.96 -0.68
CA GLY A 83 3.78 9.19 0.76
C GLY A 83 3.97 7.93 1.63
N PHE A 84 4.66 6.92 1.11
CA PHE A 84 5.13 5.73 1.83
C PHE A 84 6.65 5.67 1.83
N VAL A 85 7.21 4.95 2.81
CA VAL A 85 8.62 4.57 2.86
C VAL A 85 8.69 3.07 2.56
N PHE A 86 9.19 2.72 1.38
CA PHE A 86 9.38 1.35 0.94
C PHE A 86 10.80 0.89 1.26
N ILE A 87 10.95 -0.40 1.57
CA ILE A 87 12.24 -1.07 1.61
C ILE A 87 12.32 -2.12 0.51
N TRP A 88 13.50 -2.33 -0.05
CA TRP A 88 13.76 -3.50 -0.87
C TRP A 88 14.08 -4.71 -0.01
N HIS A 89 13.42 -5.84 -0.28
CA HIS A 89 13.72 -7.12 0.36
C HIS A 89 13.83 -8.22 -0.70
N HIS A 90 14.95 -8.93 -0.67
CA HIS A 90 15.17 -10.15 -1.46
C HIS A 90 15.69 -11.25 -0.52
N ALA A 91 15.15 -12.47 -0.64
CA ALA A 91 15.51 -13.57 0.25
C ALA A 91 17.01 -13.92 0.20
N GLU A 92 17.63 -13.74 -0.97
CA GLU A 92 19.07 -13.99 -1.20
C GLU A 92 19.92 -12.71 -1.08
N GLY A 93 19.32 -11.58 -0.72
CA GLY A 93 20.04 -10.32 -0.54
C GLY A 93 20.47 -9.61 -1.83
N GLU A 94 19.87 -9.95 -2.97
CA GLU A 94 20.12 -9.25 -4.24
C GLU A 94 19.65 -7.80 -4.20
N ALA A 95 20.34 -6.94 -4.95
CA ALA A 95 19.97 -5.54 -5.14
C ALA A 95 18.65 -5.43 -5.94
N PRO A 96 17.94 -4.29 -5.86
CA PRO A 96 16.73 -4.09 -6.65
C PRO A 96 16.95 -4.25 -8.14
N SER A 97 16.16 -5.12 -8.74
CA SER A 97 16.08 -5.31 -10.19
C SER A 97 15.06 -4.39 -10.86
N TRP A 98 14.25 -3.69 -10.06
CA TRP A 98 13.23 -2.74 -10.52
C TRP A 98 12.97 -1.67 -9.45
N ARG A 99 12.27 -0.61 -9.84
CA ARG A 99 11.89 0.50 -8.96
C ARG A 99 10.44 0.86 -9.17
N ILE A 100 9.82 1.39 -8.11
CA ILE A 100 8.47 1.92 -8.16
C ILE A 100 8.51 3.21 -8.97
N GLU A 101 7.68 3.31 -10.01
CA GLU A 101 7.56 4.51 -10.81
C GLU A 101 6.73 5.59 -10.09
N ASP A 102 7.03 6.85 -10.40
CA ASP A 102 6.30 7.97 -9.84
C ASP A 102 4.88 8.07 -10.42
N CYS A 103 3.96 8.63 -9.62
CA CYS A 103 2.65 9.07 -10.08
C CYS A 103 2.58 10.59 -10.00
N PRO A 104 2.86 11.30 -11.11
CA PRO A 104 2.96 12.77 -11.13
C PRO A 104 1.72 13.49 -10.59
N GLU A 105 0.54 12.89 -10.70
CA GLU A 105 -0.69 13.44 -10.16
C GLU A 105 -0.67 13.58 -8.64
N ILE A 106 0.00 12.64 -7.95
CA ILE A 106 0.17 12.65 -6.49
C ILE A 106 1.38 13.50 -6.10
N THR A 107 2.54 13.28 -6.72
CA THR A 107 3.78 13.98 -6.35
C THR A 107 3.79 15.44 -6.75
N GLY A 108 3.15 15.80 -7.86
CA GLY A 108 2.88 17.19 -8.25
C GLY A 108 1.93 17.90 -7.28
N GLY A 109 1.20 17.14 -6.46
CA GLY A 109 0.37 17.66 -5.38
C GLY A 109 -0.98 18.20 -5.82
N ASP A 110 -1.33 18.11 -7.11
CA ASP A 110 -2.64 18.50 -7.63
C ASP A 110 -3.73 17.57 -7.10
N TRP A 111 -3.47 16.26 -7.04
CA TRP A 111 -4.43 15.30 -6.51
C TRP A 111 -4.24 15.14 -5.01
N LYS A 112 -5.21 15.65 -4.24
CA LYS A 112 -5.12 15.66 -2.77
C LYS A 112 -5.56 14.32 -2.18
N LEU A 113 -4.89 13.92 -1.10
CA LEU A 113 -5.33 12.81 -0.27
C LEU A 113 -6.70 13.16 0.33
N TYR A 114 -7.70 12.33 0.02
CA TYR A 114 -9.06 12.51 0.51
C TYR A 114 -9.37 11.60 1.71
N SER A 115 -8.95 10.34 1.62
CA SER A 115 -9.16 9.38 2.70
C SER A 115 -8.01 8.39 2.81
N ARG A 116 -7.77 7.92 4.04
CA ARG A 116 -6.83 6.84 4.35
C ARG A 116 -7.58 5.74 5.07
N PHE A 117 -7.35 4.51 4.64
CA PHE A 117 -7.79 3.29 5.29
C PHE A 117 -6.57 2.50 5.74
N ASP A 118 -6.65 1.84 6.88
CA ASP A 118 -5.53 1.16 7.54
C ASP A 118 -6.10 0.02 8.39
N ASP A 119 -5.84 -1.22 7.97
CA ASP A 119 -6.45 -2.39 8.59
C ASP A 119 -5.54 -3.62 8.51
N ARG A 120 -5.84 -4.63 9.31
CA ARG A 120 -5.10 -5.91 9.36
C ARG A 120 -6.00 -7.04 8.92
N ILE A 121 -5.52 -7.83 7.97
CA ILE A 121 -6.25 -8.94 7.38
C ILE A 121 -5.49 -10.24 7.67
N SER A 122 -6.21 -11.24 8.18
CA SER A 122 -5.66 -12.54 8.57
C SER A 122 -5.51 -13.49 7.37
N CYS A 123 -4.62 -13.16 6.44
CA CYS A 123 -4.39 -13.94 5.22
C CYS A 123 -2.91 -13.98 4.85
N HIS A 124 -2.57 -14.83 3.88
CA HIS A 124 -1.27 -14.72 3.23
C HIS A 124 -1.33 -13.58 2.19
N ILE A 125 -0.27 -12.78 2.07
CA ILE A 125 -0.22 -11.61 1.16
C ILE A 125 -0.54 -11.94 -0.30
N ARG A 126 -0.20 -13.16 -0.74
CA ARG A 126 -0.54 -13.66 -2.08
C ARG A 126 -2.03 -13.67 -2.33
N ASP A 127 -2.82 -14.05 -1.32
CA ASP A 127 -4.25 -14.26 -1.49
C ASP A 127 -4.96 -12.93 -1.78
N LEU A 128 -4.49 -11.82 -1.18
CA LEU A 128 -4.96 -10.46 -1.47
C LEU A 128 -4.71 -10.05 -2.93
N ILE A 129 -3.51 -10.34 -3.45
CA ILE A 129 -3.15 -9.96 -4.81
C ILE A 129 -3.91 -10.83 -5.81
N GLU A 130 -3.98 -12.14 -5.59
CA GLU A 130 -4.70 -13.04 -6.48
C GLU A 130 -6.19 -12.67 -6.57
N ASN A 131 -6.81 -12.30 -5.44
CA ASN A 131 -8.19 -11.82 -5.43
C ASN A 131 -8.40 -10.59 -6.31
N ALA A 132 -7.46 -9.64 -6.32
CA ALA A 132 -7.59 -8.40 -7.10
C ALA A 132 -7.62 -8.61 -8.62
N PHE A 133 -7.15 -9.76 -9.12
CA PHE A 133 -7.15 -10.11 -10.54
C PHE A 133 -8.12 -11.26 -10.87
N ASP A 134 -8.94 -11.70 -9.92
CA ASP A 134 -9.94 -12.76 -10.11
C ASP A 134 -11.19 -12.23 -10.83
N VAL A 135 -11.24 -12.48 -12.14
CA VAL A 135 -12.37 -12.10 -13.00
C VAL A 135 -13.66 -12.84 -12.62
N ALA A 136 -13.56 -14.06 -12.08
CA ALA A 136 -14.73 -14.85 -11.69
C ALA A 136 -15.39 -14.27 -10.43
N HIS A 137 -14.60 -13.91 -9.42
CA HIS A 137 -15.10 -13.20 -8.22
C HIS A 137 -15.75 -11.88 -8.62
N ALA A 138 -15.12 -11.10 -9.50
CA ALA A 138 -15.66 -9.82 -9.95
C ALA A 138 -17.05 -9.98 -10.58
N LYS A 139 -17.23 -10.99 -11.44
CA LYS A 139 -18.52 -11.27 -12.09
C LYS A 139 -19.56 -11.85 -11.14
N HIS A 140 -19.16 -12.60 -10.12
CA HIS A 140 -20.12 -13.20 -9.20
C HIS A 140 -20.54 -12.23 -8.09
N LEU A 141 -19.58 -11.58 -7.43
CA LEU A 141 -19.82 -10.75 -6.23
C LEU A 141 -20.10 -9.28 -6.55
N HIS A 142 -19.47 -8.69 -7.58
CA HIS A 142 -19.61 -7.24 -7.87
C HIS A 142 -20.66 -6.90 -8.95
N THR A 143 -21.26 -7.89 -9.62
CA THR A 143 -22.31 -7.67 -10.64
C THR A 143 -23.59 -7.11 -10.05
N ALA A 144 -24.03 -7.65 -8.91
CA ALA A 144 -25.29 -7.28 -8.30
C ALA A 144 -25.22 -5.89 -7.64
N ASN A 145 -24.11 -5.52 -7.00
CA ASN A 145 -23.98 -4.22 -6.36
C ASN A 145 -22.51 -3.87 -6.06
N ALA A 146 -22.01 -2.77 -6.64
CA ALA A 146 -20.67 -2.23 -6.36
C ALA A 146 -20.61 -1.38 -5.07
N PHE A 147 -21.75 -1.18 -4.41
CA PHE A 147 -21.95 -0.32 -3.24
C PHE A 147 -22.51 -1.06 -2.03
N LEU A 148 -22.53 -2.40 -2.06
CA LEU A 148 -22.90 -3.19 -0.89
C LEU A 148 -21.93 -2.93 0.24
N SER A 149 -22.44 -2.52 1.40
CA SER A 149 -21.62 -2.53 2.60
C SER A 149 -21.25 -3.97 2.99
N PRO A 150 -20.17 -4.17 3.76
CA PRO A 150 -19.80 -5.48 4.28
C PRO A 150 -20.94 -6.16 5.07
N VAL A 151 -21.69 -5.38 5.85
CA VAL A 151 -22.81 -5.88 6.66
C VAL A 151 -23.98 -6.35 5.80
N GLU A 152 -24.32 -5.59 4.76
CA GLU A 152 -25.39 -6.00 3.84
C GLU A 152 -25.00 -7.26 3.05
N PHE A 153 -23.74 -7.38 2.66
CA PHE A 153 -23.22 -8.58 2.01
C PHE A 153 -23.40 -9.81 2.92
N LEU A 154 -23.02 -9.72 4.19
CA LEU A 154 -23.20 -10.79 5.17
C LEU A 154 -24.66 -11.24 5.34
N GLN A 155 -25.59 -10.28 5.32
CA GLN A 155 -26.99 -10.57 5.59
C GLN A 155 -27.73 -11.16 4.39
N SER A 156 -27.26 -10.88 3.17
CA SER A 156 -28.06 -11.10 1.96
C SER A 156 -27.35 -11.79 0.81
N GLY A 157 -26.04 -12.09 0.92
CA GLY A 157 -25.29 -12.71 -0.17
C GLY A 157 -25.30 -11.88 -1.45
N ALA A 158 -25.24 -10.55 -1.29
CA ALA A 158 -25.36 -9.52 -2.33
C ALA A 158 -26.76 -9.20 -2.86
N GLU A 159 -27.83 -9.76 -2.28
CA GLU A 159 -29.20 -9.33 -2.59
C GLU A 159 -29.62 -8.06 -1.84
N SER A 160 -29.67 -6.92 -2.54
CA SER A 160 -30.18 -5.66 -1.98
C SER A 160 -31.29 -5.07 -2.85
N PHE A 161 -32.09 -4.16 -2.29
CA PHE A 161 -33.09 -3.42 -3.06
C PHE A 161 -32.45 -2.77 -4.30
N TRP A 162 -31.29 -2.12 -4.14
CA TRP A 162 -30.54 -1.50 -5.24
C TRP A 162 -30.00 -2.51 -6.26
N ALA A 163 -29.60 -3.70 -5.83
CA ALA A 163 -29.14 -4.77 -6.73
C ALA A 163 -30.21 -5.25 -7.73
N ARG A 164 -31.49 -5.02 -7.43
CA ARG A 164 -32.61 -5.35 -8.33
C ARG A 164 -32.83 -4.29 -9.40
N PHE A 165 -32.27 -3.10 -9.23
CA PHE A 165 -32.46 -1.95 -10.12
C PHE A 165 -31.21 -1.56 -10.89
N MET A 166 -30.03 -1.86 -10.36
CA MET A 166 -28.75 -1.55 -10.96
C MET A 166 -27.91 -2.81 -11.11
N MET A 167 -27.33 -3.05 -12.28
CA MET A 167 -26.38 -4.14 -12.50
C MET A 167 -25.11 -3.60 -13.15
N ASN A 168 -23.97 -4.12 -12.72
CA ASN A 168 -22.67 -3.81 -13.31
C ASN A 168 -22.28 -4.88 -14.33
N HIS A 169 -21.67 -4.45 -15.42
CA HIS A 169 -21.12 -5.31 -16.45
C HIS A 169 -19.62 -5.02 -16.55
N TRP A 170 -18.82 -6.08 -16.41
CA TRP A 170 -17.38 -5.98 -16.32
C TRP A 170 -16.74 -6.72 -17.48
N THR A 171 -15.91 -6.03 -18.25
CA THR A 171 -14.95 -6.69 -19.17
C THR A 171 -13.56 -6.49 -18.60
N VAL A 172 -12.90 -7.59 -18.26
CA VAL A 172 -11.57 -7.56 -17.63
C VAL A 172 -10.53 -8.10 -18.60
N LYS A 173 -9.43 -7.38 -18.74
CA LYS A 173 -8.24 -7.80 -19.49
C LYS A 173 -7.02 -7.70 -18.58
N ASN A 174 -6.36 -8.84 -18.37
CA ASN A 174 -5.15 -8.90 -17.56
C ASN A 174 -3.92 -9.07 -18.46
N ARG A 175 -2.81 -8.44 -18.12
CA ARG A 175 -1.50 -8.64 -18.74
C ARG A 175 -0.39 -8.53 -17.71
N ILE A 176 0.77 -9.09 -18.01
CA ILE A 176 1.95 -9.05 -17.13
C ILE A 176 3.13 -8.52 -17.92
N GLU A 177 3.84 -7.56 -17.35
CA GLU A 177 5.08 -7.01 -17.90
C GLU A 177 6.14 -6.93 -16.79
N GLY A 178 7.11 -7.83 -16.83
CA GLY A 178 8.17 -7.91 -15.81
C GLY A 178 7.60 -8.14 -14.40
N HIS A 179 7.77 -7.15 -13.53
CA HIS A 179 7.36 -7.19 -12.13
C HIS A 179 5.97 -6.57 -11.89
N VAL A 180 5.26 -6.16 -12.95
CA VAL A 180 3.97 -5.50 -12.85
C VAL A 180 2.88 -6.35 -13.51
N CYS A 181 1.79 -6.57 -12.77
CA CYS A 181 0.56 -7.13 -13.31
C CYS A 181 -0.45 -6.01 -13.54
N PHE A 182 -1.02 -5.94 -14.73
CA PHE A 182 -2.01 -4.95 -15.13
C PHE A 182 -3.38 -5.59 -15.28
N SER A 183 -4.42 -4.92 -14.80
CA SER A 183 -5.82 -5.25 -15.09
C SER A 183 -6.51 -4.01 -15.63
N GLU A 184 -7.17 -4.14 -16.77
CA GLU A 184 -8.05 -3.14 -17.33
C GLU A 184 -9.48 -3.66 -17.25
N ILE A 185 -10.31 -2.93 -16.51
CA ILE A 185 -11.67 -3.29 -16.20
C ILE A 185 -12.57 -2.21 -16.79
N ASP A 186 -13.31 -2.59 -17.83
CA ASP A 186 -14.35 -1.78 -18.44
C ASP A 186 -15.67 -2.06 -17.73
N ALA A 187 -16.18 -1.06 -17.00
CA ALA A 187 -17.32 -1.16 -16.11
C ALA A 187 -18.49 -0.33 -16.62
N ASP A 188 -19.56 -1.00 -17.04
CA ASP A 188 -20.84 -0.38 -17.42
C ASP A 188 -21.91 -0.66 -16.38
N ALA A 189 -22.70 0.34 -16.01
CA ALA A 189 -23.90 0.13 -15.21
C ALA A 189 -25.18 0.17 -16.08
N SER A 190 -26.10 -0.74 -15.79
CA SER A 190 -27.49 -0.67 -16.27
C SER A 190 -28.41 -0.23 -15.14
N ILE A 191 -29.42 0.58 -15.44
CA ILE A 191 -30.51 0.92 -14.51
C ILE A 191 -31.83 0.49 -15.17
N LEU A 192 -32.63 -0.29 -14.44
CA LEU A 192 -33.89 -0.88 -14.94
C LEU A 192 -33.67 -1.64 -16.26
N GLY A 193 -32.58 -2.42 -16.34
CA GLY A 193 -32.22 -3.23 -17.51
C GLY A 193 -31.69 -2.44 -18.72
N LYS A 194 -31.56 -1.11 -18.65
CA LYS A 194 -31.00 -0.28 -19.72
C LYS A 194 -29.63 0.25 -19.35
N ARG A 195 -28.61 -0.01 -20.18
CA ARG A 195 -27.25 0.54 -20.02
C ARG A 195 -27.28 2.07 -19.98
N ARG A 196 -26.49 2.65 -19.08
CA ARG A 196 -26.40 4.10 -18.87
C ARG A 196 -24.96 4.54 -19.16
N PRO A 197 -24.66 5.03 -20.37
CA PRO A 197 -23.28 5.37 -20.76
C PRO A 197 -22.60 6.41 -19.87
N PHE A 198 -23.36 7.25 -19.16
CA PHE A 198 -22.78 8.22 -18.22
C PHE A 198 -22.27 7.59 -16.91
N LEU A 199 -22.63 6.34 -16.62
CA LEU A 199 -22.12 5.55 -15.50
C LEU A 199 -20.95 4.64 -15.89
N HIS A 200 -20.50 4.72 -17.14
CA HIS A 200 -19.33 4.01 -17.59
C HIS A 200 -18.09 4.47 -16.82
N ALA A 201 -17.30 3.51 -16.36
CA ALA A 201 -16.02 3.74 -15.73
C ALA A 201 -14.96 2.78 -16.29
N LEU A 202 -13.76 3.31 -16.53
CA LEU A 202 -12.57 2.53 -16.77
C LEU A 202 -11.79 2.43 -15.47
N VAL A 203 -11.54 1.21 -15.01
CA VAL A 203 -10.68 0.94 -13.86
C VAL A 203 -9.41 0.28 -14.35
N THR A 204 -8.25 0.84 -14.01
CA THR A 204 -6.95 0.25 -14.33
C THR A 204 -6.19 -0.05 -13.06
N ASN A 205 -5.88 -1.32 -12.83
CA ASN A 205 -5.11 -1.79 -11.69
C ASN A 205 -3.70 -2.15 -12.12
N GLN A 206 -2.73 -1.77 -11.31
CA GLN A 206 -1.33 -2.13 -11.45
C GLN A 206 -0.85 -2.70 -10.12
N ALA A 207 -0.59 -4.00 -10.05
CA ALA A 207 0.12 -4.59 -8.92
C ALA A 207 1.62 -4.57 -9.24
N ILE A 208 2.37 -3.77 -8.49
CA ILE A 208 3.80 -3.53 -8.65
C ILE A 208 4.53 -4.38 -7.61
N GLY A 209 5.08 -5.50 -8.05
CA GLY A 209 5.63 -6.50 -7.15
C GLY A 209 4.59 -7.04 -6.16
N PRO A 210 5.02 -7.50 -4.97
CA PRO A 210 4.14 -8.21 -4.03
C PRO A 210 3.44 -7.32 -2.99
N ALA A 211 3.67 -6.01 -2.99
CA ALA A 211 3.33 -5.17 -1.84
C ALA A 211 2.70 -3.80 -2.17
N LEU A 212 2.51 -3.50 -3.46
CA LEU A 212 1.95 -2.22 -3.89
C LEU A 212 0.96 -2.44 -5.03
N MET A 213 -0.20 -1.80 -4.92
CA MET A 213 -1.19 -1.74 -5.99
C MET A 213 -1.64 -0.30 -6.20
N LEU A 214 -1.70 0.10 -7.46
CA LEU A 214 -2.28 1.37 -7.90
C LEU A 214 -3.57 1.05 -8.64
N GLU A 215 -4.68 1.57 -8.16
CA GLU A 215 -5.97 1.48 -8.83
C GLU A 215 -6.38 2.88 -9.28
N ARG A 216 -6.58 3.05 -10.58
CA ARG A 216 -7.12 4.28 -11.15
C ARG A 216 -8.53 4.03 -11.63
N VAL A 217 -9.45 4.89 -11.20
CA VAL A 217 -10.84 4.89 -11.64
C VAL A 217 -11.09 6.15 -12.45
N GLN A 218 -11.53 6.01 -13.68
CA GLN A 218 -11.87 7.12 -14.56
C GLN A 218 -13.30 6.97 -15.02
N CYS A 219 -14.10 8.01 -14.83
CA CYS A 219 -15.44 8.08 -15.40
C CYS A 219 -15.60 9.39 -16.19
N LYS A 220 -16.77 9.58 -16.79
CA LYS A 220 -17.08 10.82 -17.53
C LYS A 220 -16.91 12.11 -16.69
N PHE A 221 -17.08 12.03 -15.37
CA PHE A 221 -17.16 13.20 -14.51
C PHE A 221 -15.85 13.55 -13.80
N ALA A 222 -15.03 12.54 -13.48
CA ALA A 222 -13.81 12.71 -12.71
C ALA A 222 -12.96 11.45 -12.73
N SER A 223 -11.71 11.61 -12.31
CA SER A 223 -10.76 10.54 -12.04
C SER A 223 -10.35 10.47 -10.56
N ALA A 224 -9.97 9.27 -10.13
CA ALA A 224 -9.45 8.99 -8.80
C ALA A 224 -8.33 7.95 -8.87
N LEU A 225 -7.49 7.96 -7.84
CA LEU A 225 -6.34 7.07 -7.71
C LEU A 225 -6.23 6.57 -6.28
N ALA A 226 -6.34 5.27 -6.10
CA ALA A 226 -6.05 4.59 -4.85
C ALA A 226 -4.62 4.01 -4.89
N VAL A 227 -3.84 4.32 -3.87
CA VAL A 227 -2.55 3.69 -3.60
C VAL A 227 -2.74 2.72 -2.44
N ILE A 228 -2.60 1.43 -2.70
CA ILE A 228 -2.84 0.35 -1.74
C ILE A 228 -1.50 -0.34 -1.47
N ALA A 229 -0.98 -0.18 -0.26
CA ALA A 229 0.24 -0.82 0.20
C ALA A 229 -0.09 -1.99 1.13
N MET A 230 0.59 -3.11 0.95
CA MET A 230 0.42 -4.33 1.73
C MET A 230 1.72 -4.65 2.49
N LEU A 231 1.63 -4.76 3.80
CA LEU A 231 2.77 -5.02 4.68
C LEU A 231 2.57 -6.34 5.42
N PRO A 232 3.35 -7.39 5.12
CA PRO A 232 3.24 -8.66 5.84
C PRO A 232 3.84 -8.55 7.25
N GLU A 233 2.99 -8.30 8.25
CA GLU A 233 3.42 -8.21 9.66
C GLU A 233 3.78 -9.59 10.22
N GLU A 234 3.04 -10.63 9.82
CA GLU A 234 3.30 -12.05 10.10
C GLU A 234 2.98 -12.92 8.86
N PRO A 235 3.34 -14.22 8.81
CA PRO A 235 3.07 -15.08 7.64
C PRO A 235 1.60 -15.13 7.18
N LEU A 236 0.65 -14.98 8.11
CA LEU A 236 -0.79 -14.96 7.86
C LEU A 236 -1.47 -13.70 8.39
N GLN A 237 -0.71 -12.60 8.51
CA GLN A 237 -1.25 -11.31 8.90
C GLN A 237 -0.64 -10.21 8.05
N VAL A 238 -1.50 -9.51 7.29
CA VAL A 238 -1.09 -8.44 6.40
C VAL A 238 -1.79 -7.16 6.82
N ARG A 239 -1.02 -6.10 7.04
CA ARG A 239 -1.55 -4.76 7.20
C ARG A 239 -1.72 -4.11 5.84
N VAL A 240 -2.93 -3.73 5.49
CA VAL A 240 -3.28 -3.05 4.24
C VAL A 240 -3.51 -1.57 4.53
N ILE A 241 -2.76 -0.72 3.87
CA ILE A 241 -2.91 0.74 3.96
C ILE A 241 -3.31 1.25 2.59
N GLN A 242 -4.49 1.84 2.51
CA GLN A 242 -5.00 2.44 1.29
C GLN A 242 -5.09 3.96 1.42
N ARG A 243 -4.68 4.67 0.37
CA ARG A 243 -4.75 6.13 0.26
C ARG A 243 -5.48 6.52 -1.01
N LEU A 244 -6.64 7.13 -0.87
CA LEU A 244 -7.48 7.54 -1.99
C LEU A 244 -7.26 9.03 -2.29
N HIS A 245 -6.93 9.32 -3.55
CA HIS A 245 -6.69 10.66 -4.07
C HIS A 245 -7.67 10.94 -5.20
N PHE A 246 -8.05 12.20 -5.34
CA PHE A 246 -8.94 12.67 -6.40
C PHE A 246 -8.33 13.84 -7.12
N GLU A 247 -8.68 13.99 -8.39
CA GLU A 247 -8.39 15.22 -9.12
C GLU A 247 -9.04 16.45 -8.46
N PRO A 248 -8.50 17.67 -8.64
CA PRO A 248 -8.92 18.88 -7.92
C PRO A 248 -10.42 19.18 -7.94
N ASN A 249 -11.10 18.89 -9.06
CA ASN A 249 -12.50 19.26 -9.29
C ASN A 249 -13.47 18.07 -9.20
N ALA A 250 -13.03 16.95 -8.63
CA ALA A 250 -13.88 15.77 -8.49
C ALA A 250 -15.19 16.11 -7.73
N PRO A 251 -16.37 15.86 -8.33
CA PRO A 251 -17.65 16.14 -7.69
C PRO A 251 -17.78 15.45 -6.33
N TRP A 252 -18.43 16.11 -5.36
CA TRP A 252 -18.59 15.55 -4.02
C TRP A 252 -19.28 14.17 -4.03
N LEU A 253 -20.27 13.98 -4.92
CA LEU A 253 -21.00 12.74 -5.03
C LEU A 253 -20.11 11.61 -5.55
N PHE A 254 -19.26 11.89 -6.54
CA PHE A 254 -18.27 10.92 -7.03
C PHE A 254 -17.29 10.52 -5.92
N ARG A 255 -16.78 11.51 -5.17
CA ARG A 255 -15.90 11.27 -4.02
C ARG A 255 -16.56 10.39 -2.96
N TRP A 256 -17.79 10.73 -2.58
CA TRP A 256 -18.55 9.96 -1.60
C TRP A 256 -18.81 8.53 -2.07
N ILE A 257 -19.30 8.35 -3.31
CA ILE A 257 -19.58 7.02 -3.88
C ILE A 257 -18.33 6.15 -3.87
N LEU A 258 -17.21 6.65 -4.42
CA LEU A 258 -16.00 5.84 -4.55
C LEU A 258 -15.38 5.53 -3.19
N SER A 259 -15.35 6.48 -2.25
CA SER A 259 -14.85 6.21 -0.90
C SER A 259 -15.65 5.11 -0.18
N ASN A 260 -16.97 5.08 -0.32
CA ASN A 260 -17.79 4.01 0.27
C ASN A 260 -17.59 2.66 -0.42
N ALA A 261 -17.47 2.64 -1.76
CA ALA A 261 -17.18 1.42 -2.51
C ALA A 261 -15.86 0.79 -2.07
N GLN A 262 -14.80 1.60 -1.93
CA GLN A 262 -13.48 1.15 -1.49
C GLN A 262 -13.49 0.59 -0.07
N GLN A 263 -14.13 1.28 0.88
CA GLN A 263 -14.28 0.77 2.25
C GLN A 263 -15.02 -0.57 2.28
N SER A 264 -16.02 -0.73 1.41
CA SER A 264 -16.81 -1.95 1.34
C SER A 264 -16.02 -3.12 0.76
N GLN A 265 -15.18 -2.88 -0.25
CA GLN A 265 -14.29 -3.89 -0.80
C GLN A 265 -13.33 -4.42 0.26
N VAL A 266 -12.70 -3.54 1.06
CA VAL A 266 -11.78 -4.03 2.10
C VAL A 266 -12.50 -4.80 3.20
N GLY A 267 -13.70 -4.35 3.60
CA GLY A 267 -14.51 -5.12 4.54
C GLY A 267 -14.96 -6.48 3.99
N ALA A 268 -15.12 -6.62 2.67
CA ALA A 268 -15.41 -7.92 2.05
C ALA A 268 -14.21 -8.89 2.11
N ILE A 269 -12.97 -8.38 2.06
CA ILE A 269 -11.77 -9.20 2.17
C ILE A 269 -11.69 -9.89 3.54
N HIS A 270 -12.07 -9.20 4.63
CA HIS A 270 -12.18 -9.80 5.96
C HIS A 270 -13.14 -11.00 6.05
N PHE A 271 -14.03 -11.18 5.08
CA PHE A 271 -14.91 -12.36 5.06
C PHE A 271 -14.32 -13.54 4.31
N LEU A 272 -13.40 -13.28 3.39
CA LEU A 272 -12.74 -14.33 2.62
C LEU A 272 -11.60 -14.99 3.40
N TYR A 273 -11.11 -14.35 4.48
CA TYR A 273 -9.94 -14.77 5.25
C TYR A 273 -10.14 -14.64 6.76
#